data_AF-A0AAN9XY80-F1
#
_entry.id   AF-A0AAN9XY80-F1
#
_cell.length_a   1.000
_cell.length_b   1.000
_cell.length_c   1.000
_cell.angle_alpha   90.00
_cell.angle_beta   90.00
_cell.angle_gamma   90.00
#
_symmetry.space_group_name_H-M   'P 1'
#
loop_
_entity.id
_entity.type
_entity.pdbx_description
1 polymer ?
#
loop_
_entity_poly.entity_id
_entity_poly.type
_entity_poly.pdbx_seq_one_letter_code
_entity_poly.pdbx_strand_id
1 'polypeptide(L)'
;MDFRFPVAPDIREQWAVFCGLDVDNLGSSPVICGNHFTEDDFMEHQSPHGDKKLLTNSIPSINPPKRLDNEIHSAEELIYETVIVSSLSDSVVHSDDDSEIRTEFTENIALDNCDVASDDDSSNINSDDVSVTISSDNQERPRLVCKRKFPRYFMDIKQEDVISPKYAKLCLEMGRQAIFNYRRKINALQHQNKRLQDKLLSAESIICQLKSNTISMDEALSTIESKHIFTFSNKGCFI
;
A
#
# COMPACT_ATOMS: atom_id res chain seq x y z
N MET A 1 20.28 -4.81 -1.88
CA MET A 1 21.03 -5.98 -1.36
C MET A 1 20.41 -6.33 -0.03
N ASP A 2 20.20 -7.61 0.21
CA ASP A 2 19.56 -8.09 1.44
C ASP A 2 20.56 -8.91 2.23
N PHE A 3 20.66 -8.62 3.52
CA PHE A 3 21.60 -9.23 4.45
C PHE A 3 20.84 -10.14 5.41
N ARG A 4 21.29 -11.38 5.54
CA ARG A 4 20.73 -12.34 6.49
C ARG A 4 21.13 -11.98 7.91
N PHE A 5 20.25 -12.28 8.87
CA PHE A 5 20.56 -12.11 10.28
C PHE A 5 21.85 -12.87 10.67
N PRO A 6 22.70 -12.30 11.52
CA PRO A 6 23.91 -12.96 12.01
C PRO A 6 23.63 -14.28 12.74
N VAL A 7 24.60 -15.21 12.67
CA VAL A 7 24.55 -16.48 13.41
C VAL A 7 24.86 -16.27 14.90
N ALA A 8 25.70 -15.27 15.22
CA ALA A 8 26.04 -14.92 16.60
C ALA A 8 24.81 -14.41 17.36
N PRO A 9 24.44 -15.01 18.50
CA PRO A 9 23.19 -14.70 19.20
C PRO A 9 23.14 -13.24 19.66
N ASP A 10 24.23 -12.71 20.18
CA ASP A 10 24.29 -11.34 20.74
C ASP A 10 24.01 -10.27 19.67
N ILE A 11 24.53 -10.45 18.46
CA ILE A 11 24.33 -9.51 17.34
C ILE A 11 22.93 -9.72 16.75
N ARG A 12 22.48 -10.98 16.68
CA ARG A 12 21.14 -11.34 16.21
C ARG A 12 20.04 -10.70 17.05
N GLU A 13 20.20 -10.68 18.37
CA GLU A 13 19.30 -10.02 19.30
C GLU A 13 19.24 -8.50 19.05
N GLN A 14 20.39 -7.86 18.85
CA GLN A 14 20.44 -6.42 18.55
C GLN A 14 19.74 -6.08 17.22
N TRP A 15 19.90 -6.91 16.19
CA TRP A 15 19.17 -6.75 14.93
C TRP A 15 17.66 -6.94 15.12
N ALA A 16 17.24 -7.90 15.96
CA ALA A 16 15.83 -8.14 16.26
C ALA A 16 15.20 -6.95 17.00
N VAL A 17 15.89 -6.44 18.03
CA VAL A 17 15.49 -5.25 18.79
C VAL A 17 15.35 -4.05 17.87
N PHE A 18 16.32 -3.82 16.99
CA PHE A 18 16.27 -2.75 15.98
C PHE A 18 15.02 -2.88 15.10
N CYS A 19 14.70 -4.08 14.62
CA CYS A 19 13.51 -4.33 13.80
C CYS A 19 12.19 -4.34 14.57
N GLY A 20 12.21 -4.27 15.90
CA GLY A 20 11.01 -4.47 16.73
C GLY A 20 10.44 -5.89 16.61
N LEU A 21 11.31 -6.88 16.40
CA LEU A 21 10.95 -8.29 16.31
C LEU A 21 11.35 -9.02 17.59
N ASP A 22 10.54 -10.00 17.96
CA ASP A 22 10.85 -10.92 19.04
C ASP A 22 11.79 -12.04 18.54
N VAL A 23 12.86 -12.30 19.28
CA VAL A 23 13.94 -13.22 18.88
C VAL A 23 13.42 -14.65 18.75
N ASP A 24 12.50 -15.04 19.63
CA ASP A 24 11.92 -16.38 19.68
C ASP A 24 10.95 -16.64 18.51
N ASN A 25 10.45 -15.57 17.89
CA ASN A 25 9.51 -15.61 16.77
C ASN A 25 10.16 -15.27 15.42
N LEU A 26 11.49 -15.17 15.36
CA LEU A 26 12.21 -15.01 14.10
C LEU A 26 12.15 -16.33 13.31
N GLY A 27 11.45 -16.33 12.18
CA GLY A 27 11.44 -17.45 11.24
C GLY A 27 12.85 -17.83 10.76
N SER A 28 12.95 -18.91 9.98
CA SER A 28 14.23 -19.59 9.70
C SER A 28 15.31 -18.77 8.99
N SER A 29 14.99 -17.60 8.41
CA SER A 29 15.96 -16.75 7.69
C SER A 29 15.42 -15.33 7.47
N PRO A 30 15.36 -14.49 8.51
CA PRO A 30 14.99 -13.10 8.33
C PRO A 30 16.13 -12.37 7.60
N VAL A 31 15.75 -11.36 6.81
CA VAL A 31 16.67 -10.55 6.01
C VAL A 31 16.38 -9.06 6.24
N ILE A 32 17.43 -8.25 6.26
CA ILE A 32 17.38 -6.78 6.35
C ILE A 32 18.01 -6.21 5.10
N CYS A 33 17.39 -5.19 4.49
CA CYS A 33 17.97 -4.55 3.33
C CYS A 33 19.20 -3.68 3.72
N GLY A 34 20.15 -3.52 2.80
CA GLY A 34 21.39 -2.78 3.03
C GLY A 34 21.20 -1.29 3.37
N ASN A 35 20.02 -0.73 3.14
CA ASN A 35 19.74 0.68 3.43
C ASN A 35 19.59 0.99 4.93
N HIS A 36 19.59 -0.04 5.78
CA HIS A 36 19.54 0.14 7.23
C HIS A 36 20.94 0.29 7.88
N PHE A 37 22.01 0.23 7.07
CA PHE A 37 23.40 0.33 7.52
C PHE A 37 24.07 1.59 6.95
N THR A 38 25.02 2.13 7.70
CA THR A 38 25.85 3.26 7.25
C THR A 38 26.96 2.79 6.31
N GLU A 39 27.61 3.70 5.57
CA GLU A 39 28.70 3.29 4.68
C GLU A 39 29.90 2.69 5.43
N ASP A 40 30.11 3.13 6.68
CA ASP A 40 31.17 2.64 7.58
C ASP A 40 30.94 1.21 8.08
N ASP A 41 29.70 0.70 7.97
CA ASP A 41 29.35 -0.69 8.32
C ASP A 41 29.79 -1.71 7.26
N PHE A 42 30.30 -1.24 6.11
CA PHE A 42 30.72 -2.09 5.01
C PHE A 42 32.24 -2.20 4.93
N MET A 43 32.73 -3.38 4.52
CA MET A 43 34.14 -3.56 4.22
C MET A 43 34.53 -2.71 2.99
N GLU A 44 35.55 -1.87 3.17
CA GLU A 44 36.05 -0.93 2.16
C GLU A 44 36.59 -1.63 0.89
N HIS A 45 37.10 -2.85 1.05
CA HIS A 45 37.50 -3.69 -0.07
C HIS A 45 36.28 -4.31 -0.75
N GLN A 46 35.79 -3.62 -1.78
CA GLN A 46 34.81 -4.17 -2.69
C GLN A 46 35.28 -5.53 -3.21
N SER A 47 34.41 -6.53 -3.12
CA SER A 47 34.67 -7.78 -3.81
C SER A 47 34.90 -7.51 -5.31
N PRO A 48 35.62 -8.37 -6.05
CA PRO A 48 35.82 -8.22 -7.49
C PRO A 48 34.52 -8.05 -8.29
N HIS A 49 33.38 -8.41 -7.69
CA HIS A 49 32.04 -8.38 -8.26
C HIS A 49 31.21 -7.17 -7.82
N GLY A 50 31.76 -6.26 -7.00
CA GLY A 50 31.05 -5.09 -6.48
C GLY A 50 30.05 -5.39 -5.36
N ASP A 51 30.03 -6.63 -4.86
CA ASP A 51 29.19 -6.99 -3.72
C ASP A 51 29.75 -6.38 -2.43
N LYS A 52 28.93 -5.55 -1.78
CA LYS A 52 29.22 -4.97 -0.46
C LYS A 52 29.03 -6.06 0.60
N LYS A 53 30.01 -6.23 1.48
CA LYS A 53 29.93 -7.13 2.64
C LYS A 53 29.91 -6.29 3.92
N LEU A 54 29.01 -6.62 4.84
CA LEU A 54 28.97 -6.01 6.17
C LEU A 54 30.14 -6.47 7.03
N LEU A 55 30.61 -5.60 7.92
CA LEU A 55 31.52 -5.99 8.99
C LEU A 55 30.83 -6.97 9.95
N THR A 56 31.61 -7.85 10.58
CA THR A 56 31.09 -8.95 11.40
C THR A 56 30.23 -8.47 12.59
N ASN A 57 30.46 -7.25 13.07
CA ASN A 57 29.80 -6.67 14.24
C ASN A 57 28.90 -5.47 13.90
N SER A 58 28.58 -5.26 12.62
CA SER A 58 27.72 -4.15 12.22
C SER A 58 26.28 -4.37 12.67
N ILE A 59 25.68 -3.30 13.18
CA ILE A 59 24.31 -3.26 13.67
C ILE A 59 23.57 -2.22 12.84
N PRO A 60 22.36 -2.52 12.34
CA PRO A 60 21.59 -1.54 11.60
C PRO A 60 21.34 -0.31 12.49
N SER A 61 21.55 0.87 11.94
CA SER A 61 21.46 2.15 12.65
C SER A 61 20.54 3.15 11.97
N ILE A 62 20.18 2.93 10.70
CA ILE A 62 19.40 3.86 9.89
C ILE A 62 17.93 3.45 9.86
N ASN A 63 17.05 4.37 10.28
CA ASN A 63 15.59 4.24 10.24
C ASN A 63 15.08 2.99 10.99
N PRO A 64 15.19 2.94 12.33
CA PRO A 64 14.43 1.94 13.07
C PRO A 64 12.94 2.12 12.69
N PRO A 65 12.19 1.03 12.44
CA PRO A 65 10.75 1.12 12.29
C PRO A 65 10.21 1.92 13.47
N LYS A 66 9.45 2.98 13.18
CA LYS A 66 8.73 3.73 14.21
C LYS A 66 7.82 2.73 14.89
N ARG A 67 8.21 2.25 16.08
CA ARG A 67 7.36 1.38 16.89
C ARG A 67 6.06 2.15 17.08
N LEU A 68 4.96 1.63 16.55
CA LEU A 68 3.62 2.19 16.72
C LEU A 68 3.07 1.91 18.13
N ASP A 69 3.93 1.41 19.01
CA ASP A 69 3.58 0.87 20.29
C ASP A 69 3.89 1.97 21.32
N ASN A 70 2.83 2.67 21.77
CA ASN A 70 2.72 3.53 22.96
C ASN A 70 2.42 5.03 22.80
N GLU A 71 1.83 5.49 21.68
CA GLU A 71 1.04 6.75 21.70
C GLU A 71 -0.37 6.57 22.31
N ILE A 72 -0.60 5.57 23.15
CA ILE A 72 -1.86 5.42 23.90
C ILE A 72 -1.91 6.36 25.14
N HIS A 73 -0.80 7.03 25.50
CA HIS A 73 -0.77 7.96 26.64
C HIS A 73 -0.87 9.44 26.30
N SER A 74 -1.14 9.82 25.04
CA SER A 74 -1.21 11.24 24.64
C SER A 74 -2.44 11.58 23.78
N ALA A 75 -3.56 10.90 24.01
CA ALA A 75 -4.82 11.18 23.31
C ALA A 75 -5.86 11.94 24.17
N GLU A 76 -5.61 12.17 25.47
CA GLU A 76 -6.53 12.93 26.33
C GLU A 76 -6.37 14.46 26.21
N GLU A 77 -5.29 14.96 25.60
CA GLU A 77 -5.01 16.42 25.57
C GLU A 77 -5.47 17.14 24.28
N LEU A 78 -5.85 16.42 23.21
CA LEU A 78 -6.25 17.04 21.93
C LEU A 78 -7.78 17.15 21.72
N ILE A 79 -8.60 16.74 22.69
CA ILE A 79 -10.06 16.79 22.55
C ILE A 79 -10.62 18.22 22.77
N TYR A 80 -9.87 19.13 23.41
CA TYR A 80 -10.40 20.46 23.74
C TYR A 80 -10.30 21.53 22.64
N GLU A 81 -9.46 21.35 21.61
CA GLU A 81 -9.23 22.44 20.64
C GLU A 81 -9.99 22.27 19.32
N THR A 82 -10.53 21.07 19.02
CA THR A 82 -11.20 20.80 17.72
C THR A 82 -12.71 21.11 17.74
N VAL A 83 -13.30 21.42 18.91
CA VAL A 83 -14.76 21.62 19.05
C VAL A 83 -15.23 23.00 18.57
N ILE A 84 -14.34 23.98 18.35
CA ILE A 84 -14.76 25.37 18.05
C ILE A 84 -14.89 25.69 16.55
N VAL A 85 -14.35 24.90 15.62
CA VAL A 85 -14.26 25.32 14.21
C VAL A 85 -15.39 24.81 13.30
N SER A 86 -16.21 23.85 13.72
CA SER A 86 -17.23 23.24 12.83
C SER A 86 -18.58 23.98 12.76
N SER A 87 -18.68 25.22 13.25
CA SER A 87 -19.96 25.96 13.29
C SER A 87 -20.24 26.86 12.08
N LEU A 88 -19.42 26.87 11.03
CA LEU A 88 -19.63 27.76 9.87
C LEU A 88 -19.33 27.06 8.54
N SER A 89 -20.27 26.26 8.06
CA SER A 89 -20.48 26.10 6.62
C SER A 89 -21.91 25.64 6.37
N ASP A 90 -22.71 26.66 6.13
CA ASP A 90 -24.11 26.69 5.77
C ASP A 90 -24.34 26.09 4.37
N SER A 91 -25.45 25.34 4.24
CA SER A 91 -26.31 25.27 3.06
C SER A 91 -25.67 25.10 1.67
N VAL A 92 -25.42 23.84 1.27
CA VAL A 92 -25.51 23.45 -0.14
C VAL A 92 -26.55 22.36 -0.25
N VAL A 93 -27.71 22.75 -0.78
CA VAL A 93 -28.81 21.87 -1.16
C VAL A 93 -28.32 21.03 -2.34
N HIS A 94 -27.89 19.80 -2.08
CA HIS A 94 -27.67 18.82 -3.14
C HIS A 94 -28.97 18.07 -3.35
N SER A 95 -29.57 18.30 -4.51
CA SER A 95 -30.72 17.57 -5.01
C SER A 95 -30.32 16.12 -5.28
N ASP A 96 -30.94 15.21 -4.54
CA ASP A 96 -30.86 13.77 -4.73
C ASP A 96 -31.34 13.40 -6.14
N ASP A 97 -30.39 13.06 -7.01
CA ASP A 97 -30.63 12.24 -8.20
C ASP A 97 -29.78 10.97 -8.06
N ASP A 98 -30.24 10.10 -7.17
CA ASP A 98 -29.73 8.74 -6.95
C ASP A 98 -30.06 7.87 -8.19
N SER A 99 -29.29 8.07 -9.25
CA SER A 99 -29.15 7.06 -10.29
C SER A 99 -28.12 6.03 -9.81
N GLU A 100 -28.67 4.99 -9.17
CA GLU A 100 -28.00 3.77 -8.72
C GLU A 100 -27.27 3.10 -9.91
N ILE A 101 -26.00 3.48 -10.16
CA ILE A 101 -25.13 2.75 -11.09
C ILE A 101 -24.66 1.47 -10.40
N ARG A 102 -25.57 0.49 -10.39
CA ARG A 102 -25.30 -0.90 -10.05
C ARG A 102 -24.44 -1.49 -11.17
N THR A 103 -23.12 -1.36 -11.03
CA THR A 103 -22.14 -2.05 -11.89
C THR A 103 -22.06 -3.53 -11.47
N GLU A 104 -23.06 -4.29 -11.86
CA GLU A 104 -22.97 -5.76 -11.92
C GLU A 104 -22.03 -6.14 -13.06
N PHE A 105 -20.73 -6.04 -12.81
CA PHE A 105 -19.72 -6.66 -13.66
C PHE A 105 -19.45 -8.08 -13.13
N THR A 106 -20.42 -8.98 -13.29
CA THR A 106 -20.18 -10.42 -13.19
C THR A 106 -19.45 -10.88 -14.44
N GLU A 107 -18.16 -10.55 -14.55
CA GLU A 107 -17.24 -11.19 -15.49
C GLU A 107 -16.94 -12.61 -14.98
N ASN A 108 -17.88 -13.52 -15.19
CA ASN A 108 -17.59 -14.95 -15.28
C ASN A 108 -16.80 -15.19 -16.57
N ILE A 109 -15.54 -14.76 -16.60
CA ILE A 109 -14.60 -15.26 -17.60
C ILE A 109 -14.20 -16.65 -17.12
N ALA A 110 -14.98 -17.65 -17.55
CA ALA A 110 -14.49 -19.01 -17.64
C ALA A 110 -13.21 -18.93 -18.47
N LEU A 111 -12.07 -19.11 -17.79
CA LEU A 111 -10.78 -19.31 -18.43
C LEU A 111 -10.90 -20.60 -19.23
N ASP A 112 -11.23 -20.43 -20.50
CA ASP A 112 -11.23 -21.48 -21.50
C ASP A 112 -9.79 -21.99 -21.58
N ASN A 113 -9.62 -23.22 -21.12
CA ASN A 113 -8.36 -23.91 -21.02
C ASN A 113 -8.01 -24.36 -22.44
N CYS A 114 -7.44 -23.46 -23.24
CA CYS A 114 -6.96 -23.81 -24.56
C CYS A 114 -5.66 -24.63 -24.42
N ASP A 115 -5.84 -25.95 -24.33
CA ASP A 115 -4.79 -26.93 -24.60
C ASP A 115 -4.33 -26.76 -26.06
N VAL A 116 -3.40 -25.83 -26.27
CA VAL A 116 -2.64 -25.73 -27.51
C VAL A 116 -1.56 -26.78 -27.45
N ALA A 117 -1.90 -27.99 -27.94
CA ALA A 117 -0.93 -28.97 -28.37
C ALA A 117 0.02 -28.28 -29.36
N SER A 118 1.24 -28.01 -28.92
CA SER A 118 2.31 -27.53 -29.79
C SER A 118 2.97 -28.76 -30.40
N ASP A 119 2.64 -29.00 -31.67
CA ASP A 119 3.40 -29.92 -32.53
C ASP A 119 4.82 -29.36 -32.68
N ASP A 120 5.79 -30.13 -32.17
CA ASP A 120 7.22 -29.89 -32.24
C ASP A 120 7.71 -30.27 -33.65
N ASP A 121 7.64 -29.33 -34.60
CA ASP A 121 8.22 -29.50 -35.93
C ASP A 121 9.66 -28.97 -35.94
N SER A 122 10.57 -29.85 -35.51
CA SER A 122 12.01 -29.65 -35.58
C SER A 122 12.50 -29.69 -37.03
N SER A 123 12.39 -28.57 -37.74
CA SER A 123 13.05 -28.39 -39.04
C SER A 123 14.53 -28.06 -38.84
N ASN A 124 15.35 -29.11 -38.99
CA ASN A 124 16.79 -29.08 -39.05
C ASN A 124 17.25 -28.44 -40.38
N ILE A 125 17.55 -27.14 -40.35
CA ILE A 125 18.09 -26.42 -41.51
C ILE A 125 19.62 -26.54 -41.46
N ASN A 126 20.16 -27.45 -42.29
CA ASN A 126 21.57 -27.46 -42.67
C ASN A 126 21.89 -26.12 -43.33
N SER A 127 22.78 -25.35 -42.69
CA SER A 127 23.33 -24.13 -43.26
C SER A 127 24.57 -24.50 -44.06
N ASP A 128 24.40 -24.56 -45.38
CA ASP A 128 25.52 -24.69 -46.31
C ASP A 128 26.44 -23.47 -46.26
N ASP A 129 27.72 -23.79 -46.27
CA ASP A 129 28.89 -22.93 -46.26
C ASP A 129 28.99 -22.13 -47.58
N VAL A 130 28.61 -20.85 -47.53
CA VAL A 130 28.82 -19.88 -48.61
C VAL A 130 30.00 -18.99 -48.22
N SER A 131 31.15 -19.28 -48.82
CA SER A 131 32.34 -18.44 -48.79
C SER A 131 32.11 -17.17 -49.61
N VAL A 132 31.89 -16.04 -48.92
CA VAL A 132 31.77 -14.71 -49.53
C VAL A 132 33.15 -14.06 -49.62
N THR A 133 33.52 -13.75 -50.85
CA THR A 133 34.71 -13.00 -51.26
C THR A 133 34.65 -11.56 -50.72
N ILE A 134 35.66 -11.18 -49.96
CA ILE A 134 35.79 -9.86 -49.32
C ILE A 134 36.21 -8.84 -50.38
N SER A 135 35.24 -8.11 -50.94
CA SER A 135 35.49 -6.85 -51.64
C SER A 135 35.50 -5.71 -50.63
N SER A 136 36.67 -5.08 -50.51
CA SER A 136 36.97 -4.00 -49.58
C SER A 136 36.32 -2.70 -50.04
N ASP A 137 35.08 -2.46 -49.62
CA ASP A 137 34.39 -1.19 -49.80
C ASP A 137 34.09 -0.56 -48.42
N ASN A 138 34.33 0.75 -48.31
CA ASN A 138 34.25 1.53 -47.07
C ASN A 138 32.78 1.77 -46.65
N GLN A 139 32.03 0.70 -46.38
CA GLN A 139 30.70 0.82 -45.79
C GLN A 139 30.80 0.94 -44.26
N GLU A 140 30.15 1.98 -43.72
CA GLU A 140 30.03 2.24 -42.29
C GLU A 140 29.65 0.97 -41.54
N ARG A 141 30.57 0.47 -40.71
CA ARG A 141 30.33 -0.72 -39.90
C ARG A 141 29.06 -0.50 -39.07
N PRO A 142 28.02 -1.34 -39.21
CA PRO A 142 26.80 -1.20 -38.43
C PRO A 142 27.18 -1.28 -36.95
N ARG A 143 26.92 -0.18 -36.22
CA ARG A 143 27.17 -0.11 -34.79
C ARG A 143 26.39 -1.24 -34.13
N LEU A 144 27.10 -2.16 -33.47
CA LEU A 144 26.48 -3.25 -32.71
C LEU A 144 25.55 -2.62 -31.68
N VAL A 145 24.25 -2.71 -31.92
CA VAL A 145 23.23 -2.19 -31.02
C VAL A 145 23.29 -3.06 -29.76
N CYS A 146 23.70 -2.46 -28.65
CA CYS A 146 23.73 -3.14 -27.36
C CYS A 146 22.32 -3.68 -27.06
N LYS A 147 22.19 -4.98 -26.81
CA LYS A 147 20.91 -5.63 -26.55
C LYS A 147 20.22 -4.92 -25.38
N ARG A 148 19.05 -4.34 -25.62
CA ARG A 148 18.23 -3.69 -24.61
C ARG A 148 17.82 -4.73 -23.55
N LYS A 149 17.93 -4.36 -22.27
CA LYS A 149 17.46 -5.20 -21.16
C LYS A 149 15.93 -5.32 -21.23
N PHE A 150 15.40 -6.49 -20.88
CA PHE A 150 13.97 -6.74 -20.89
C PHE A 150 13.22 -5.73 -19.98
N PRO A 151 12.06 -5.20 -20.41
CA PRO A 151 11.29 -4.22 -19.64
C PRO A 151 10.93 -4.76 -18.25
N ARG A 152 11.08 -3.90 -17.22
CA ARG A 152 10.80 -4.28 -15.83
C ARG A 152 9.32 -4.13 -15.49
N TYR A 153 8.67 -3.13 -16.08
CA TYR A 153 7.25 -2.84 -15.87
C TYR A 153 6.47 -2.93 -17.17
N PHE A 154 5.18 -3.23 -17.07
CA PHE A 154 4.29 -3.27 -18.23
C PHE A 154 4.27 -1.94 -19.01
N MET A 155 4.43 -0.81 -18.33
CA MET A 155 4.50 0.52 -18.97
C MET A 155 5.79 0.78 -19.76
N ASP A 156 6.83 -0.03 -19.55
CA ASP A 156 8.12 0.15 -20.23
C ASP A 156 8.20 -0.58 -21.58
N ILE A 157 7.15 -1.35 -21.92
CA ILE A 157 7.07 -2.15 -23.14
C ILE A 157 6.95 -1.22 -24.33
N LYS A 158 7.88 -1.35 -25.28
CA LYS A 158 7.88 -0.63 -26.54
C LYS A 158 7.40 -1.53 -27.67
N GLN A 159 7.03 -0.93 -28.79
CA GLN A 159 6.63 -1.68 -30.00
C GLN A 159 7.72 -2.65 -30.46
N GLU A 160 8.99 -2.28 -30.29
CA GLU A 160 10.17 -3.13 -30.57
C GLU A 160 10.16 -4.44 -29.77
N ASP A 161 9.64 -4.41 -28.53
CA ASP A 161 9.61 -5.57 -27.64
C ASP A 161 8.52 -6.58 -28.06
N VAL A 162 7.58 -6.18 -28.92
CA VAL A 162 6.44 -7.02 -29.37
C VAL A 162 6.69 -7.65 -30.74
N ILE A 163 7.85 -7.39 -31.37
CA ILE A 163 8.16 -7.90 -32.72
C ILE A 163 8.32 -9.42 -32.72
N SER A 164 8.93 -9.99 -31.68
CA SER A 164 9.06 -11.45 -31.57
C SER A 164 7.82 -12.05 -30.90
N PRO A 165 7.19 -13.10 -31.48
CA PRO A 165 6.04 -13.76 -30.86
C PRO A 165 6.29 -14.24 -29.42
N LYS A 166 7.52 -14.71 -29.13
CA LYS A 166 7.92 -15.13 -27.77
C LYS A 166 7.90 -13.95 -26.79
N TYR A 167 8.43 -12.79 -27.19
CA TYR A 167 8.42 -11.60 -26.34
C TYR A 167 7.03 -10.97 -26.24
N ALA A 168 6.23 -11.00 -27.30
CA ALA A 168 4.85 -10.56 -27.27
C ALA A 168 4.02 -11.35 -26.24
N LYS A 169 4.16 -12.69 -26.22
CA LYS A 169 3.51 -13.54 -25.21
C LYS A 169 3.90 -13.16 -23.79
N LEU A 170 5.20 -12.97 -23.53
CA LEU A 170 5.70 -12.57 -22.22
C LEU A 170 5.20 -11.18 -21.80
N CYS A 171 5.17 -10.21 -22.72
CA CYS A 171 4.62 -8.88 -22.51
C CYS A 171 3.13 -8.91 -22.14
N LEU A 172 2.35 -9.75 -22.84
CA LEU A 172 0.93 -9.95 -22.54
C LEU A 172 0.72 -10.56 -21.15
N GLU A 173 1.52 -11.56 -20.77
CA GLU A 173 1.46 -12.18 -19.45
C GLU A 173 1.77 -11.18 -18.33
N MET A 174 2.83 -10.38 -18.49
CA MET A 174 3.12 -9.28 -17.56
C MET A 174 1.96 -8.29 -17.46
N GLY A 175 1.32 -7.94 -18.58
CA GLY A 175 0.15 -7.08 -18.61
C GLY A 175 -1.04 -7.67 -17.85
N ARG A 176 -1.35 -8.95 -18.07
CA ARG A 176 -2.41 -9.68 -17.34
C ARG A 176 -2.14 -9.67 -15.85
N GLN A 177 -0.92 -9.97 -15.43
CA GLN A 177 -0.54 -9.97 -14.02
C GLN A 177 -0.66 -8.57 -13.39
N ALA A 178 -0.24 -7.53 -14.12
CA ALA A 178 -0.37 -6.15 -13.67
C ALA A 178 -1.84 -5.75 -13.49
N ILE A 179 -2.70 -6.06 -14.47
CA ILE A 179 -4.15 -5.81 -14.39
C ILE A 179 -4.77 -6.53 -13.19
N PHE A 180 -4.43 -7.81 -12.99
CA PHE A 180 -4.89 -8.58 -11.83
C PHE A 180 -4.49 -7.91 -10.50
N ASN A 181 -3.23 -7.51 -10.37
CA ASN A 181 -2.73 -6.82 -9.18
C ASN A 181 -3.44 -5.48 -8.95
N TYR A 182 -3.69 -4.71 -10.01
CA TYR A 182 -4.43 -3.45 -9.91
C TYR A 182 -5.88 -3.66 -9.50
N ARG A 183 -6.59 -4.62 -10.10
CA ARG A 183 -7.96 -4.99 -9.70
C ARG A 183 -8.02 -5.37 -8.22
N ARG A 184 -7.08 -6.20 -7.75
CA ARG A 184 -6.98 -6.57 -6.33
C ARG A 184 -6.78 -5.34 -5.43
N LYS A 185 -5.91 -4.41 -5.83
CA LYS A 185 -5.66 -3.17 -5.08
C LYS A 185 -6.90 -2.26 -5.04
N ILE A 186 -7.60 -2.11 -6.16
CA ILE A 186 -8.84 -1.33 -6.26
C ILE A 186 -9.89 -1.90 -5.29
N ASN A 187 -10.13 -3.21 -5.32
CA ASN A 187 -11.10 -3.85 -4.45
C ASN A 187 -10.76 -3.68 -2.96
N ALA A 188 -9.47 -3.79 -2.61
CA ALA A 188 -9.02 -3.57 -1.24
C ALA A 188 -9.29 -2.12 -0.78
N LEU A 189 -9.00 -1.14 -1.63
CA LEU A 189 -9.27 0.28 -1.34
C LEU A 189 -10.76 0.59 -1.26
N GLN A 190 -11.57 0.03 -2.14
CA GLN A 190 -13.03 0.17 -2.10
C GLN A 190 -13.61 -0.39 -0.80
N HIS A 191 -13.15 -1.57 -0.37
CA HIS A 191 -13.58 -2.17 0.89
C HIS A 191 -13.18 -1.32 2.11
N GLN A 192 -11.96 -0.76 2.09
CA GLN A 192 -11.53 0.18 3.13
C GLN A 192 -12.39 1.44 3.15
N ASN A 193 -12.67 2.02 1.99
CA ASN A 193 -13.51 3.21 1.88
C ASN A 193 -14.93 2.96 2.41
N LYS A 194 -15.54 1.83 2.02
CA LYS A 194 -16.84 1.41 2.54
C LYS A 194 -16.85 1.34 4.07
N ARG A 195 -15.84 0.69 4.67
CA ARG A 195 -15.72 0.61 6.14
C ARG A 195 -15.59 1.99 6.81
N LEU A 196 -14.92 2.94 6.17
CA LEU A 196 -14.79 4.30 6.68
C LEU A 196 -16.13 5.04 6.60
N GLN A 197 -16.85 4.89 5.49
CA GLN A 197 -18.21 5.43 5.34
C GLN A 197 -19.17 4.86 6.40
N ASP A 198 -19.14 3.54 6.63
CA ASP A 198 -19.95 2.89 7.67
C ASP A 198 -19.67 3.47 9.06
N LYS A 199 -18.39 3.74 9.38
CA LYS A 199 -17.99 4.39 10.64
C LYS A 199 -18.48 5.83 10.75
N LEU A 200 -18.43 6.57 9.65
CA LEU A 200 -18.91 7.94 9.58
C LEU A 200 -20.42 7.99 9.85
N LEU A 201 -21.20 7.16 9.17
CA LEU A 201 -22.65 7.03 9.40
C LEU A 201 -22.97 6.62 10.84
N SER A 202 -22.20 5.70 11.41
CA SER A 202 -22.35 5.32 12.82
C SER A 202 -22.09 6.49 13.77
N ALA A 203 -21.06 7.31 13.50
CA ALA A 203 -20.75 8.48 14.32
C ALA A 203 -21.86 9.55 14.20
N GLU A 204 -22.36 9.80 12.98
CA GLU A 204 -23.50 10.70 12.75
C GLU A 204 -24.75 10.24 13.49
N SER A 205 -25.05 8.94 13.48
CA SER A 205 -26.17 8.37 14.21
C SER A 205 -26.07 8.63 15.72
N ILE A 206 -24.89 8.41 16.31
CA ILE A 206 -24.63 8.70 17.74
C ILE A 206 -24.80 10.19 18.03
N ILE A 207 -24.26 11.07 17.18
CA ILE A 207 -24.39 12.53 17.34
C ILE A 207 -25.87 12.94 17.29
N CYS A 208 -26.66 12.39 16.36
CA CYS A 208 -28.09 12.65 16.27
C CYS A 208 -28.83 12.23 17.54
N GLN A 209 -28.53 11.03 18.09
CA GLN A 209 -29.12 10.56 19.35
C GLN A 209 -28.75 11.47 20.53
N LEU A 210 -27.50 11.91 20.62
CA LEU A 210 -27.06 12.83 21.66
C LEU A 210 -27.79 14.18 21.55
N LYS A 211 -27.90 14.75 20.35
CA LYS A 211 -28.62 16.00 20.11
C LYS A 211 -30.09 15.91 20.50
N SER A 212 -30.79 14.82 20.13
CA SER A 212 -32.19 14.63 20.54
C SER A 212 -32.36 14.51 22.06
N ASN A 213 -31.39 13.88 22.74
CA ASN A 213 -31.42 13.74 24.19
C ASN A 213 -31.13 15.08 24.89
N THR A 214 -30.17 15.87 24.40
CA THR A 214 -29.86 17.20 24.97
C THR A 214 -31.06 18.14 24.89
N ILE A 215 -31.77 18.17 23.75
CA ILE A 215 -32.99 18.99 23.58
C ILE A 215 -34.06 18.59 24.62
N SER A 216 -34.20 17.30 24.90
CA SER A 216 -35.15 16.81 25.91
C SER A 216 -34.75 17.20 27.34
N MET A 217 -33.45 17.32 27.63
CA MET A 217 -32.98 17.76 28.96
C MET A 217 -33.26 19.25 29.21
N ASP A 218 -33.08 20.10 28.20
CA ASP A 218 -33.36 21.55 28.33
C ASP A 218 -34.85 21.82 28.57
N GLU A 219 -35.74 21.08 27.89
CA GLU A 219 -37.19 21.18 28.11
C GLU A 219 -37.59 20.71 29.51
N ALA A 220 -36.99 19.63 30.01
CA ALA A 220 -37.21 19.14 31.37
C ALA A 220 -36.76 20.16 32.44
N LEU A 221 -35.63 20.84 32.24
CA LEU A 221 -35.13 21.88 33.14
C LEU A 221 -36.06 23.10 33.20
N SER A 222 -36.57 23.57 32.05
CA SER A 222 -37.53 24.68 32.00
C SER A 222 -38.83 24.41 32.78
N THR A 223 -39.27 23.15 32.79
CA THR A 223 -40.47 22.71 33.53
C THR A 223 -40.24 22.70 35.05
N ILE A 224 -39.01 22.39 35.48
CA ILE A 224 -38.64 22.37 36.91
C ILE A 224 -38.58 23.80 37.47
N GLU A 225 -37.96 24.73 36.74
CA GLU A 225 -37.89 26.14 37.18
C GLU A 225 -39.28 26.76 37.33
N SER A 226 -40.19 26.48 36.40
CA SER A 226 -41.58 26.97 36.43
C SER A 226 -42.36 26.47 37.66
N LYS A 227 -42.11 25.23 38.11
CA LYS A 227 -42.76 24.68 39.31
C LYS A 227 -42.17 25.24 40.61
N HIS A 228 -40.88 25.56 40.63
CA HIS A 228 -40.24 26.07 41.85
C HIS A 228 -40.71 27.49 42.20
N ILE A 229 -41.01 28.34 41.20
CA ILE A 229 -41.56 29.69 41.41
C ILE A 229 -42.97 29.64 42.03
N PHE A 230 -43.79 28.65 41.69
CA PHE A 230 -45.17 28.56 42.20
C PHE A 230 -45.27 28.14 43.68
N THR A 231 -44.26 27.44 44.21
CA THR A 231 -44.29 26.95 45.60
C THR A 231 -43.90 27.99 46.65
N PHE A 232 -43.22 29.07 46.26
CA PHE A 232 -42.82 30.14 47.18
C PHE A 232 -43.89 31.23 47.40
N SER A 233 -44.90 31.33 46.54
CA SER A 233 -45.92 32.39 46.64
C SER A 233 -47.03 32.07 47.67
N ASN A 234 -47.14 30.83 48.17
CA ASN A 234 -48.30 30.40 48.97
C ASN A 234 -48.05 30.30 50.49
N LYS A 235 -47.00 30.95 51.02
CA LYS A 235 -46.72 31.01 52.47
C LYS A 235 -46.92 32.40 53.10
N GLY A 236 -47.48 33.36 52.36
CA GLY A 236 -47.77 34.69 52.89
C GLY A 236 -49.25 34.86 53.24
N CYS A 237 -49.51 35.29 54.48
CA CYS A 237 -50.78 35.83 54.98
C CYS A 237 -51.78 34.85 55.60
N PHE A 238 -51.43 34.30 56.75
CA PHE A 238 -52.37 34.24 57.88
C PHE A 238 -51.87 35.26 58.91
N ILE A 239 -52.65 36.33 59.10
CA ILE A 239 -52.96 37.10 60.33
C ILE A 239 -53.50 38.47 59.89
#